data_AF-A0A975U6D8-F1
#
_entry.id   AF-A0A975U6D8-F1
#
_cell.length_a   1.000
_cell.length_b   1.000
_cell.length_c   1.000
_cell.angle_alpha   90.00
_cell.angle_beta   90.00
_cell.angle_gamma   90.00
#
_symmetry.space_group_name_H-M   'P 1'
#
loop_
_entity.id
_entity.type
_entity.pdbx_description
1 polymer ?
#
loop_
_entity_poly.entity_id
_entity_poly.type
_entity_poly.pdbx_seq_one_letter_code
_entity_poly.pdbx_strand_id
1 'polypeptide(L)'
;MMYATCEPCPMCVAVMMWAGIKTCYYASSHRDAAAHGFSDQHLRDYLDGSDKSAFDMIHVTQGREDCQAIWDEFTRLSAKP
;
A
#
# COMPACT_ATOMS: atom_id res chain seq x y z
N MET A 1 12.56 -10.02 -10.53
CA MET A 1 12.77 -10.90 -9.36
C MET A 1 13.43 -10.07 -8.27
N MET A 2 13.09 -10.27 -7.01
CA MET A 2 13.72 -9.56 -5.87
C MET A 2 14.20 -10.51 -4.79
N TYR A 3 15.13 -10.01 -3.98
CA TYR A 3 15.68 -10.68 -2.81
C TYR A 3 15.57 -9.72 -1.62
N ALA A 4 15.14 -10.22 -0.46
CA ALA A 4 15.00 -9.43 0.75
C ALA A 4 15.55 -10.20 1.95
N THR A 5 16.05 -9.49 2.96
CA THR A 5 16.49 -10.12 4.21
C THR A 5 15.33 -10.59 5.07
N CYS A 6 14.18 -9.93 4.98
CA CYS A 6 12.96 -10.26 5.70
C CYS A 6 11.75 -10.24 4.74
N GLU A 7 10.69 -10.96 5.09
CA GLU A 7 9.42 -10.99 4.39
C GLU A 7 8.92 -9.56 4.15
N PRO A 8 8.64 -9.18 2.88
CA PRO A 8 8.15 -7.83 2.57
C PRO A 8 6.85 -7.52 3.32
N CYS A 9 6.81 -6.39 4.03
CA CYS A 9 5.59 -5.88 4.63
C CYS A 9 4.56 -5.45 3.56
N PRO A 10 3.29 -5.19 3.93
CA PRO A 10 2.25 -4.85 2.95
C PRO A 10 2.59 -3.66 2.04
N MET A 11 3.29 -2.63 2.55
CA MET A 11 3.77 -1.51 1.73
C MET A 11 4.75 -1.98 0.64
N CYS A 12 5.74 -2.80 1.01
CA CYS A 12 6.73 -3.31 0.06
C CYS A 12 6.07 -4.21 -1.00
N VAL A 13 5.09 -5.04 -0.60
CA VAL A 13 4.30 -5.84 -1.54
C VAL A 13 3.57 -4.97 -2.55
N ALA A 14 2.95 -3.86 -2.12
CA ALA A 14 2.29 -2.93 -3.04
C ALA A 14 3.27 -2.37 -4.09
N VAL A 15 4.48 -1.96 -3.67
CA VAL A 15 5.52 -1.48 -4.59
C VAL A 15 5.96 -2.57 -5.57
N MET A 16 6.12 -3.81 -5.10
CA MET A 16 6.47 -4.94 -5.97
C MET A 16 5.43 -5.18 -7.07
N MET A 17 4.14 -5.05 -6.72
CA MET A 17 3.04 -5.18 -7.68
C MET A 17 3.12 -4.10 -8.76
N TRP A 18 3.30 -2.83 -8.37
CA TRP A 18 3.46 -1.72 -9.30
C TRP A 18 4.70 -1.87 -10.19
N ALA A 19 5.80 -2.39 -9.65
CA ALA A 19 7.03 -2.65 -10.38
C ALA A 19 6.96 -3.91 -11.27
N GLY A 20 5.85 -4.66 -11.25
CA GLY A 20 5.69 -5.87 -12.06
C GLY A 20 6.57 -7.06 -11.60
N ILE A 21 7.08 -7.05 -10.37
CA ILE A 21 7.92 -8.12 -9.83
C ILE A 21 7.07 -9.36 -9.56
N LYS A 22 7.46 -10.51 -10.15
CA LYS A 22 6.70 -11.78 -10.06
C LYS A 22 7.24 -12.79 -9.05
N THR A 23 8.45 -12.58 -8.55
CA THR A 23 9.12 -13.54 -7.65
C THR A 23 9.94 -12.78 -6.61
N CYS A 24 9.76 -13.14 -5.34
CA CYS A 24 10.49 -12.62 -4.20
C CYS A 24 11.04 -13.78 -3.37
N TYR A 25 12.34 -13.75 -3.10
CA TYR A 25 13.00 -14.64 -2.14
C TYR A 25 13.32 -13.85 -0.89
N TYR A 26 12.96 -14.36 0.29
CA TYR A 26 13.24 -13.71 1.56
C TYR A 26 13.77 -14.72 2.59
N ALA A 27 14.55 -14.25 3.56
CA ALA A 27 15.16 -15.11 4.58
C ALA A 27 14.34 -15.19 5.87
N SER A 28 14.15 -14.07 6.57
CA SER A 28 13.39 -13.99 7.82
C SER A 28 11.89 -13.76 7.57
N SER A 29 11.01 -14.36 8.37
CA SER A 29 9.55 -14.16 8.28
C SER A 29 9.08 -12.90 9.00
N HIS A 30 7.83 -12.48 8.76
CA HIS A 30 7.21 -11.40 9.53
C HIS A 30 7.13 -11.73 11.04
N ARG A 31 7.06 -13.03 11.40
CA ARG A 31 7.06 -13.48 12.81
C ARG A 31 8.42 -13.28 13.48
N ASP A 32 9.51 -13.50 12.73
CA ASP A 32 10.86 -13.24 13.22
C ASP A 32 11.07 -11.75 13.49
N ALA A 33 10.54 -10.89 12.61
CA ALA A 33 10.57 -9.44 12.79
C ALA A 33 9.77 -9.02 14.04
N ALA A 34 8.57 -9.55 14.22
CA ALA A 34 7.71 -9.27 15.38
C ALA A 34 8.38 -9.68 16.70
N ALA A 35 9.06 -10.84 16.74
CA ALA A 35 9.77 -11.31 17.92
C ALA A 35 10.93 -10.37 18.35
N HIS A 36 11.49 -9.58 17.41
CA HIS A 36 12.55 -8.62 17.67
C HIS A 36 12.05 -7.16 17.79
N GLY A 37 10.73 -6.97 17.93
CA GLY A 37 10.12 -5.67 18.16
C GLY A 37 9.81 -4.85 16.89
N PHE A 38 10.04 -5.41 15.70
CA PHE A 38 9.58 -4.80 14.44
C PHE A 38 8.19 -5.33 14.10
N SER A 39 7.16 -4.54 14.40
CA SER A 39 5.77 -4.93 14.14
C SER A 39 5.21 -4.18 12.94
N ASP A 40 5.29 -4.81 11.76
CA ASP A 40 4.38 -4.48 10.65
C ASP A 40 2.99 -5.10 10.86
N GLN A 41 2.78 -5.82 11.97
CA GLN A 41 1.53 -6.51 12.29
C GLN A 41 0.36 -5.54 12.38
N HIS A 42 0.54 -4.36 12.98
CA HIS A 42 -0.54 -3.36 13.02
C HIS A 42 -0.97 -2.89 11.62
N LEU A 43 -0.04 -2.78 10.68
CA LEU A 43 -0.37 -2.49 9.27
C LEU A 43 -1.09 -3.67 8.60
N ARG A 44 -0.70 -4.91 8.92
CA ARG A 44 -1.37 -6.11 8.41
C ARG A 44 -2.81 -6.21 8.95
N ASP A 45 -2.99 -6.01 10.24
CA ASP A 45 -4.28 -6.01 10.95
C ASP A 45 -5.17 -4.86 10.46
N TYR A 46 -4.58 -3.71 10.14
CA TYR A 46 -5.34 -2.61 9.54
C TYR A 46 -5.86 -2.94 8.14
N LEU A 47 -5.02 -3.58 7.32
CA LEU A 47 -5.37 -3.90 5.94
C LEU A 47 -6.31 -5.11 5.82
N ASP A 48 -6.32 -6.04 6.78
CA ASP A 48 -7.33 -7.10 6.85
C ASP A 48 -8.64 -6.65 7.54
N GLY A 49 -8.63 -5.46 8.16
CA GLY A 49 -9.77 -4.82 8.78
C GLY A 49 -10.05 -5.26 10.22
N SER A 50 -9.19 -6.11 10.81
CA SER A 50 -9.26 -6.50 12.22
C SER A 50 -8.89 -5.33 13.15
N ASP A 51 -8.02 -4.43 12.70
CA ASP A 51 -7.72 -3.16 13.34
C ASP A 51 -8.24 -1.99 12.50
N LYS A 52 -8.95 -1.04 13.13
CA LYS A 52 -9.42 0.19 12.47
C LYS A 52 -8.93 1.44 13.19
N SER A 53 -8.10 1.26 14.20
CA SER A 53 -7.59 2.33 15.07
C SER A 53 -6.41 3.09 14.48
N ALA A 54 -5.83 2.58 13.38
CA ALA A 54 -4.64 3.20 12.80
C ALA A 54 -4.90 4.64 12.32
N PHE A 55 -6.03 4.89 11.64
CA PHE A 55 -6.37 6.21 11.10
C PHE A 55 -7.88 6.44 11.02
N ASP A 56 -8.31 7.67 11.27
CA ASP A 56 -9.63 8.17 10.89
C ASP A 56 -9.60 8.63 9.43
N MET A 57 -9.98 7.74 8.50
CA MET A 57 -10.10 8.11 7.08
C MET A 57 -11.39 8.90 6.83
N ILE A 58 -11.28 10.23 6.86
CA ILE A 58 -12.41 11.14 6.63
C ILE A 58 -12.54 11.43 5.13
N HIS A 59 -13.62 10.93 4.51
CA HIS A 59 -13.95 11.26 3.13
C HIS A 59 -14.64 12.63 3.04
N VAL A 60 -13.93 13.64 2.57
CA VAL A 60 -14.49 14.96 2.29
C VAL A 60 -15.36 14.91 1.02
N THR A 61 -16.66 15.17 1.17
CA THR A 61 -17.64 15.07 0.07
C THR A 61 -18.04 16.41 -0.54
N GLN A 62 -17.77 17.54 0.13
CA GLN A 62 -18.15 18.89 -0.29
C GLN A 62 -16.91 19.75 -0.57
N GLY A 63 -17.04 20.76 -1.45
CA GLY A 63 -15.97 21.73 -1.74
C GLY A 63 -14.75 21.12 -2.43
N ARG A 64 -14.97 20.20 -3.37
CA ARG A 64 -13.94 19.41 -4.06
C ARG A 64 -13.99 19.59 -5.59
N GLU A 65 -14.54 20.70 -6.05
CA GLU A 65 -14.73 21.02 -7.46
C GLU A 65 -13.38 21.06 -8.21
N ASP A 66 -12.32 21.53 -7.54
CA ASP A 66 -10.95 21.54 -8.03
C ASP A 66 -10.37 20.12 -8.21
N CYS A 67 -10.66 19.21 -7.26
CA CYS A 67 -10.28 17.81 -7.33
C CYS A 67 -11.00 17.09 -8.47
N GLN A 68 -12.24 17.47 -8.77
CA GLN A 68 -12.98 16.93 -9.91
C GLN A 68 -12.36 17.38 -11.24
N ALA A 69 -11.93 18.64 -11.34
CA ALA A 69 -11.28 19.16 -12.54
C ALA A 69 -9.98 18.42 -12.89
N ILE A 70 -9.24 17.89 -11.90
CA ILE A 70 -8.05 17.05 -12.12
C ILE A 70 -8.42 15.77 -12.88
N TRP A 71 -9.56 15.14 -12.55
CA TRP A 71 -10.02 13.95 -13.26
C TRP A 71 -10.42 14.26 -14.69
N ASP A 72 -11.14 15.35 -14.92
CA ASP A 72 -11.55 15.78 -16.25
C ASP A 72 -10.32 16.04 -17.15
N GLU A 73 -9.28 16.69 -16.60
CA GLU A 73 -8.01 16.90 -17.28
C GLU A 73 -7.24 15.60 -17.54
N PHE A 74 -7.19 14.69 -16.57
CA PHE A 74 -6.58 13.37 -16.74
C PHE A 74 -7.27 12.59 -17.87
N THR A 75 -8.61 12.60 -17.92
CA THR A 75 -9.39 11.96 -18.98
C THR A 75 -9.09 12.57 -20.34
N ARG A 76 -9.01 13.91 -20.42
CA ARG A 76 -8.65 14.62 -21.65
C ARG A 76 -7.24 14.25 -22.15
N LEU A 77 -6.26 14.17 -21.25
CA LEU A 77 -4.87 13.80 -21.59
C LEU A 77 -4.73 12.32 -21.96
N SER A 78 -5.48 11.45 -21.29
CA SER A 78 -5.46 10.00 -21.51
C SER A 78 -6.26 9.57 -22.76
N ALA A 79 -7.13 10.44 -23.29
CA ALA A 79 -7.85 10.23 -24.54
C ALA A 79 -6.98 10.42 -25.82
N LYS A 80 -5.65 10.49 -25.68
CA LYS A 80 -4.75 10.41 -26.84
C LYS A 80 -4.83 8.99 -27.46
N PRO A 81 -4.83 8.89 -28.80
CA PRO A 81 -4.95 7.62 -29.52
C PRO A 81 -3.79 6.66 -29.23
#